data_AF-A0A2R8AII9-F1
#
_entry.id   AF-A0A2R8AII9-F1
#
_cell.length_a   1.000
_cell.length_b   1.000
_cell.length_c   1.000
_cell.angle_alpha   90.00
_cell.angle_beta   90.00
_cell.angle_gamma   90.00
#
_symmetry.space_group_name_H-M   'P 1'
#
loop_
_entity.id
_entity.type
_entity.pdbx_description
1 polymer ?
#
loop_
_entity_poly.entity_id
_entity_poly.type
_entity_poly.pdbx_seq_one_letter_code
_entity_poly.pdbx_strand_id
1 'polypeptide(L)'
;MKHFATSTALALLLATGPAVAQDDTPPDNPELAEGAELLNRGFQLLLEGLANEIEPMAQEWSEGWADLVEKFGDMQVYHPPEVLPNGDIIIRRRTPLDPSEPGETDI
;
A
#
# COMPACT_ATOMS: atom_id res chain seq x y z
N MET A 1 18.14 25.78 -25.39
CA MET A 1 19.05 24.70 -24.95
C MET A 1 20.02 25.11 -23.83
N LYS A 2 20.44 26.38 -23.73
CA LYS A 2 21.36 26.85 -22.66
C LYS A 2 20.71 27.03 -21.27
N HIS A 3 19.41 27.35 -21.24
CA HIS A 3 18.65 27.52 -19.99
C HIS A 3 18.33 26.19 -19.26
N PHE A 4 18.24 25.09 -20.00
CA PHE A 4 18.07 23.75 -19.41
C PHE A 4 19.33 23.33 -18.66
N ALA A 5 20.52 23.59 -19.23
CA ALA A 5 21.79 23.26 -18.60
C ALA A 5 22.04 24.06 -17.30
N THR A 6 21.64 25.33 -17.25
CA THR A 6 21.77 26.16 -16.04
C THR A 6 20.79 25.75 -14.94
N SER A 7 19.58 25.29 -15.29
CA SER A 7 18.58 24.85 -14.31
C SER A 7 18.97 23.53 -13.65
N THR A 8 19.56 22.59 -14.41
CA THR A 8 20.07 21.32 -13.87
C THR A 8 21.29 21.52 -12.97
N ALA A 9 22.17 22.47 -13.30
CA ALA A 9 23.35 22.79 -12.48
C ALA A 9 22.97 23.44 -11.12
N LEU A 10 21.94 24.29 -11.09
CA LEU A 10 21.45 24.89 -9.84
C LEU A 10 20.77 23.84 -8.93
N ALA A 11 20.01 22.91 -9.51
CA ALA A 11 19.42 21.79 -8.76
C ALA A 11 20.48 20.85 -8.15
N LEU A 12 21.57 20.58 -8.87
CA LEU A 12 22.69 19.82 -8.34
C LEU A 12 23.41 20.56 -7.20
N LEU A 13 23.53 21.89 -7.30
CA LEU A 13 24.17 22.73 -6.28
C LEU A 13 23.32 22.85 -5.00
N LEU A 14 21.98 22.89 -5.12
CA LEU A 14 21.07 22.83 -3.96
C LEU A 14 21.03 21.43 -3.33
N ALA A 15 21.20 20.36 -4.12
CA ALA A 15 21.29 18.99 -3.61
C ALA A 15 22.58 18.70 -2.82
N THR A 16 23.60 19.55 -2.97
CA THR A 16 24.81 19.57 -2.12
C THR A 16 24.71 20.51 -0.90
N GLY A 17 23.53 21.11 -0.64
CA GLY A 17 23.17 21.67 0.69
C GLY A 17 23.11 20.58 1.77
N PRO A 18 22.91 20.89 3.07
CA PRO A 18 23.57 20.33 4.26
C PRO A 18 23.23 18.85 4.59
N ALA A 19 23.22 17.97 3.61
CA ALA A 19 23.19 16.52 3.75
C ALA A 19 24.47 15.98 4.41
N VAL A 20 25.56 16.75 4.40
CA VAL A 20 26.85 16.40 5.03
C VAL A 20 26.94 16.79 6.52
N ALA A 21 25.89 17.41 7.08
CA ALA A 21 25.85 17.84 8.49
C ALA A 21 24.64 17.26 9.25
N GLN A 22 23.93 16.29 8.67
CA GLN A 22 22.96 15.48 9.39
C GLN A 22 23.72 14.38 10.14
N ASP A 23 24.44 14.78 11.19
CA ASP A 23 24.89 13.81 12.18
C ASP A 23 23.66 13.33 12.96
N ASP A 24 23.54 12.01 13.19
CA ASP A 24 22.58 11.40 14.13
C ASP A 24 22.89 11.79 15.61
N THR A 25 23.88 12.66 15.82
CA THR A 25 24.25 13.22 17.10
C THR A 25 23.19 14.26 17.52
N PRO A 26 22.67 14.21 18.76
CA PRO A 26 21.76 15.23 19.27
C PRO A 26 22.31 16.63 19.03
N PRO A 27 21.48 17.62 18.68
CA PRO A 27 21.93 18.99 18.45
C PRO A 27 22.81 19.49 19.60
N ASP A 28 24.01 19.97 19.27
CA ASP A 28 24.89 20.62 20.25
C ASP A 28 24.21 21.86 20.89
N ASN A 29 23.18 22.40 20.22
CA ASN A 29 22.36 23.50 20.71
C ASN A 29 21.08 22.98 21.42
N PRO A 30 20.94 23.20 22.74
CA PRO A 30 19.77 22.77 23.51
C PRO A 30 18.44 23.39 23.01
N GLU A 31 18.45 24.62 22.51
CA GLU A 31 17.24 25.27 21.96
C GLU A 31 16.77 24.59 20.67
N LEU A 32 17.71 24.09 19.86
CA LEU A 32 17.39 23.36 18.62
C LEU A 32 16.82 21.98 18.94
N ALA A 33 17.36 21.31 19.96
CA ALA A 33 16.84 20.03 20.44
C ALA A 33 15.41 20.17 20.99
N GLU A 34 15.15 21.21 21.78
CA GLU A 34 13.80 21.53 22.28
C GLU A 34 12.82 21.86 21.14
N GLY A 35 13.25 22.66 20.15
CA GLY A 35 12.43 22.95 18.97
C GLY A 35 12.08 21.70 18.15
N ALA A 36 13.02 20.76 18.03
CA ALA A 36 12.78 19.48 17.35
C ALA A 36 11.81 18.59 18.12
N GLU A 37 11.89 18.57 19.47
CA GLU A 37 10.95 17.84 20.32
C GLU A 37 9.51 18.40 20.17
N LEU A 38 9.36 19.72 20.21
CA LEU A 38 8.07 20.39 20.02
C LEU A 38 7.47 20.10 18.63
N LEU A 39 8.30 20.13 17.58
CA LEU A 39 7.88 19.77 16.22
C LEU A 39 7.46 18.30 16.14
N ASN A 40 8.26 17.39 16.68
CA ASN A 40 7.94 15.97 16.70
C ASN A 40 6.62 15.71 17.44
N ARG A 41 6.40 16.40 18.57
CA ARG A 41 5.14 16.34 19.30
C ARG A 41 3.96 16.84 18.46
N GLY A 42 4.12 17.96 17.75
CA GLY A 42 3.11 18.48 16.84
C GLY A 42 2.80 17.51 15.68
N PHE A 43 3.82 16.89 15.12
CA PHE A 43 3.68 15.89 14.07
C PHE A 43 2.95 14.62 14.55
N GLN A 44 3.25 14.14 15.76
CA GLN A 44 2.54 13.03 16.38
C GLN A 44 1.04 13.34 16.54
N LEU A 45 0.71 14.53 17.05
CA LEU A 45 -0.70 14.95 17.20
C LEU A 45 -1.42 15.06 15.85
N LEU A 46 -0.73 15.54 14.81
CA LEU A 46 -1.27 15.58 13.45
C LEU A 46 -1.57 14.17 12.92
N LEU A 47 -0.61 13.25 13.05
CA LEU A 47 -0.78 11.87 12.59
C LEU A 47 -1.89 11.15 13.37
N GLU A 48 -1.99 11.39 14.67
CA GLU A 48 -3.08 10.86 15.50
C GLU A 48 -4.44 11.39 15.03
N GLY A 49 -4.55 12.70 14.75
CA GLY A 49 -5.75 13.28 14.17
C GLY A 49 -6.13 12.66 12.83
N LEU A 50 -5.16 12.51 11.92
CA LEU A 50 -5.37 11.87 10.62
C LEU A 50 -5.78 10.40 10.77
N ALA A 51 -5.16 9.66 11.69
CA ALA A 51 -5.50 8.27 11.97
C ALA A 51 -6.93 8.14 12.46
N ASN A 52 -7.37 9.01 13.37
CA ASN A 52 -8.75 9.04 13.87
C ASN A 52 -9.77 9.37 12.78
N GLU A 53 -9.42 10.23 11.80
CA GLU A 53 -10.28 10.51 10.65
C GLU A 53 -10.36 9.34 9.67
N ILE A 54 -9.26 8.60 9.48
CA ILE A 54 -9.19 7.45 8.58
C ILE A 54 -9.78 6.19 9.20
N GLU A 55 -9.69 6.01 10.53
CA GLU A 55 -10.19 4.85 11.25
C GLU A 55 -11.61 4.41 10.84
N PRO A 56 -12.64 5.27 10.81
CA PRO A 56 -13.99 4.85 10.41
C PRO A 56 -14.04 4.36 8.96
N MET A 57 -13.32 5.03 8.05
CA MET A 57 -13.22 4.59 6.65
C MET A 57 -12.49 3.24 6.53
N ALA A 58 -11.42 3.05 7.29
CA ALA A 58 -10.68 1.80 7.31
C ALA A 58 -11.52 0.65 7.87
N GLN A 59 -12.36 0.90 8.88
CA GLN A 59 -13.31 -0.08 9.41
C GLN A 59 -14.35 -0.49 8.36
N GLU A 60 -15.00 0.48 7.70
CA GLU A 60 -15.96 0.20 6.60
C GLU A 60 -15.31 -0.60 5.46
N TRP A 61 -14.07 -0.28 5.11
CA TRP A 61 -13.33 -1.00 4.10
C TRP A 61 -13.00 -2.42 4.58
N SER A 62 -12.58 -2.59 5.83
CA SER A 62 -12.21 -3.90 6.38
C SER A 62 -13.37 -4.91 6.36
N GLU A 63 -14.59 -4.46 6.65
CA GLU A 63 -15.78 -5.30 6.59
C GLU A 63 -16.10 -5.72 5.15
N GLY A 64 -16.05 -4.77 4.19
CA GLY A 64 -16.24 -5.07 2.77
C GLY A 64 -15.15 -5.98 2.19
N TRP A 65 -13.91 -5.81 2.64
CA TRP A 65 -12.79 -6.68 2.27
C TRP A 65 -12.95 -8.08 2.85
N ALA A 66 -13.45 -8.24 4.08
CA ALA A 66 -13.70 -9.55 4.68
C ALA A 66 -14.76 -10.34 3.91
N ASP A 67 -15.90 -9.72 3.57
CA ASP A 67 -16.95 -10.34 2.74
C ASP A 67 -16.43 -10.68 1.33
N LEU A 68 -15.59 -9.81 0.75
CA LEU A 68 -14.97 -10.08 -0.54
C LEU A 68 -13.95 -11.24 -0.46
N VAL A 69 -13.12 -11.30 0.57
CA VAL A 69 -12.17 -12.40 0.80
C VAL A 69 -12.90 -13.72 1.02
N GLU A 70 -14.00 -13.72 1.75
CA GLU A 70 -14.86 -14.88 1.94
C GLU A 70 -15.40 -15.39 0.59
N LYS A 71 -16.00 -14.50 -0.21
CA LYS A 71 -16.50 -14.83 -1.56
C LYS A 71 -15.41 -15.28 -2.53
N PHE A 72 -14.21 -14.72 -2.43
CA PHE A 72 -13.05 -15.15 -3.22
C PHE A 72 -12.43 -16.46 -2.72
N GLY A 73 -12.62 -16.82 -1.44
CA GLY A 73 -12.21 -18.11 -0.87
C GLY A 73 -12.77 -19.28 -1.66
N ASP A 74 -14.05 -19.21 -2.02
CA ASP A 74 -14.73 -20.23 -2.82
C ASP A 74 -14.20 -20.31 -4.27
N MET A 75 -13.66 -19.21 -4.80
CA MET A 75 -13.04 -19.18 -6.12
C MET A 75 -11.65 -19.82 -6.14
N GLN A 76 -11.00 -20.03 -4.99
CA GLN A 76 -9.70 -20.74 -4.93
C GLN A 76 -9.80 -22.20 -5.36
N VAL A 77 -11.02 -22.76 -5.39
CA VAL A 77 -11.28 -24.09 -5.95
C VAL A 77 -10.98 -24.12 -7.46
N TYR A 78 -10.85 -22.96 -8.11
CA TYR A 78 -10.63 -22.82 -9.53
C TYR A 78 -9.31 -22.11 -9.87
N HIS A 79 -8.83 -22.34 -11.09
CA HIS A 79 -7.73 -21.62 -11.72
C HIS A 79 -8.23 -20.32 -12.36
N PRO A 80 -7.34 -19.35 -12.64
CA PRO A 80 -7.67 -18.20 -13.45
C PRO A 80 -8.25 -18.60 -14.82
N PRO A 81 -9.14 -17.80 -15.41
CA PRO A 81 -9.77 -18.12 -16.70
C PRO A 81 -8.74 -18.17 -17.85
N GLU A 82 -8.82 -19.21 -18.69
CA GLU A 82 -8.04 -19.33 -19.92
C GLU A 82 -8.93 -19.07 -21.14
N VAL A 83 -8.52 -18.16 -22.03
CA VAL A 83 -9.23 -17.87 -23.29
C VAL A 83 -8.74 -18.82 -24.37
N LEU A 84 -9.65 -19.55 -24.99
CA LEU A 84 -9.36 -20.49 -26.07
C LEU A 84 -9.34 -19.78 -27.43
N PRO A 85 -8.71 -20.37 -28.47
CA PRO A 85 -8.62 -19.76 -29.82
C PRO A 85 -9.97 -19.51 -30.50
N ASN A 86 -11.03 -20.21 -30.07
CA ASN A 86 -12.40 -20.01 -30.55
C ASN A 86 -13.15 -18.88 -29.83
N GLY A 87 -12.58 -18.29 -28.77
CA GLY A 87 -13.18 -17.23 -27.96
C GLY A 87 -13.90 -17.73 -26.71
N ASP A 88 -13.99 -19.04 -26.48
CA ASP A 88 -14.55 -19.59 -25.24
C ASP A 88 -13.60 -19.40 -24.06
N ILE A 89 -14.14 -19.37 -22.85
CA ILE A 89 -13.37 -19.27 -21.61
C ILE A 89 -13.52 -20.58 -20.84
N ILE A 90 -12.40 -21.20 -20.48
CA ILE A 90 -12.37 -22.36 -19.57
C ILE A 90 -11.85 -21.94 -18.20
N ILE A 91 -12.55 -22.38 -17.15
CA ILE A 91 -12.15 -22.23 -15.76
C ILE A 91 -11.93 -23.63 -15.19
N ARG A 92 -10.67 -24.03 -14.99
CA ARG A 92 -10.32 -25.37 -14.50
C ARG A 92 -10.42 -25.44 -12.98
N ARG A 93 -10.90 -26.53 -12.40
CA ARG A 93 -10.80 -26.77 -10.94
C ARG A 93 -9.37 -27.13 -10.54
N ARG A 94 -8.89 -26.57 -9.43
CA ARG A 94 -7.65 -26.96 -8.75
C ARG A 94 -7.80 -28.26 -7.99
N THR A 95 -8.89 -28.39 -7.22
CA THR A 95 -9.16 -29.58 -6.44
C THR A 95 -10.06 -30.52 -7.26
N PRO A 96 -9.59 -31.73 -7.59
CA PRO A 96 -10.42 -32.73 -8.25
C PRO A 96 -11.62 -33.10 -7.35
N LEU A 97 -12.80 -33.27 -7.95
CA LEU A 97 -13.95 -33.85 -7.26
C LEU A 97 -13.65 -35.32 -6.93
N ASP A 98 -14.01 -35.76 -5.73
CA ASP A 98 -14.02 -37.18 -5.40
C ASP A 98 -15.15 -37.86 -6.20
N PRO A 99 -14.85 -38.85 -7.05
CA PRO A 99 -15.86 -39.54 -7.84
C PRO A 99 -16.88 -40.34 -7.00
N SER A 100 -16.67 -40.45 -5.68
CA SER A 100 -17.54 -41.15 -4.75
C SER A 100 -18.70 -40.31 -4.24
N GLU A 101 -18.67 -38.98 -4.42
CA GLU A 101 -19.76 -38.10 -3.98
C GLU A 101 -20.88 -38.06 -5.02
N PRO A 102 -22.14 -38.39 -4.66
CA PRO A 102 -23.25 -38.29 -5.56
C PRO A 102 -23.40 -36.82 -6.00
N GLY A 103 -23.30 -36.59 -7.31
CA GLY A 103 -23.47 -35.26 -7.88
C GLY A 103 -24.85 -34.71 -7.52
N GLU A 104 -24.86 -33.57 -6.83
CA GLU A 104 -26.08 -32.83 -6.52
C GLU A 104 -26.63 -32.26 -7.84
N THR A 105 -27.53 -32.99 -8.48
CA THR A 105 -28.42 -32.45 -9.50
C THR A 105 -29.63 -31.85 -8.80
N ASP A 106 -29.55 -30.56 -8.49
CA ASP A 106 -30.74 -29.77 -8.19
C ASP A 106 -31.37 -29.37 -9.54
N ILE A 107 -32.61 -29.82 -9.78
CA ILE A 107 -33.40 -29.56 -11.00
C ILE A 107 -34.51 -28.54 -10.73
#